data_AF-A0A9D4Q8V0-F1
#
_entry.id   AF-A0A9D4Q8V0-F1
#
_cell.length_a   1.000
_cell.length_b   1.000
_cell.length_c   1.000
_cell.angle_alpha   90.00
_cell.angle_beta   90.00
_cell.angle_gamma   90.00
#
_symmetry.space_group_name_H-M   'P 1'
#
loop_
_entity.id
_entity.type
_entity.pdbx_description
1 polymer ?
#
loop_
_entity_poly.entity_id
_entity_poly.type
_entity_poly.pdbx_seq_one_letter_code
_entity_poly.pdbx_strand_id
1 'polypeptide(L)'
;MEAVCTPGSGPNKAYLTGVKCMNYAGDKLHTCFTNLNSAVLRAVFKAPAKAAIHYTCCAYHNVTECIAKTLAPCHRVGAKDFLLGVLERVVGTGLRAACAVHTKGSDACKALKPLPQLGAKDVAVDSLIELLAEAASTIGRRP
;
A
#
# COMPACT_ATOMS: atom_id res chain seq x y z
N MET A 1 -3.28 11.96 10.28
CA MET A 1 -4.47 11.08 10.23
C MET A 1 -5.53 11.48 11.24
N GLU A 2 -5.16 12.06 12.37
CA GLU A 2 -6.07 12.53 13.44
C GLU A 2 -7.31 13.29 12.95
N ALA A 3 -7.16 14.18 11.95
CA ALA A 3 -8.27 14.93 11.39
C ALA A 3 -9.44 14.06 10.87
N VAL A 4 -9.19 12.82 10.40
CA VAL A 4 -10.28 11.90 9.99
C VAL A 4 -11.17 11.54 11.19
N CYS A 5 -10.57 11.44 12.38
CA CYS A 5 -11.24 11.11 13.63
C CYS A 5 -11.85 12.34 14.33
N THR A 6 -11.52 13.56 13.89
CA THR A 6 -12.08 14.80 14.45
C THR A 6 -13.48 15.07 13.86
N PRO A 7 -14.56 15.04 14.66
CA PRO A 7 -15.91 15.26 14.16
C PRO A 7 -16.06 16.59 13.44
N GLY A 8 -16.69 16.58 12.27
CA GLY A 8 -17.01 17.79 11.51
C GLY A 8 -15.86 18.38 10.68
N SER A 9 -14.64 17.84 10.81
CA SER A 9 -13.51 18.20 9.93
C SER A 9 -13.79 17.81 8.47
N GLY A 10 -13.07 18.42 7.53
CA GLY A 10 -13.15 18.05 6.10
C GLY A 10 -12.87 16.56 5.85
N PRO A 11 -11.74 16.00 6.32
CA PRO A 11 -11.44 14.58 6.18
C PRO A 11 -12.46 13.64 6.84
N ASN A 12 -13.02 14.02 7.99
CA ASN A 12 -14.07 13.26 8.67
C ASN A 12 -15.35 13.20 7.82
N LYS A 13 -15.78 14.35 7.27
CA LYS A 13 -16.93 14.41 6.36
C LYS A 13 -16.71 13.56 5.11
N ALA A 14 -15.52 13.65 4.50
CA ALA A 14 -15.17 12.84 3.33
C ALA A 14 -15.23 11.33 3.62
N TYR A 15 -14.73 10.91 4.79
CA TYR A 15 -14.86 9.53 5.25
C TYR A 15 -16.32 9.11 5.37
N LEU A 16 -17.14 9.89 6.09
CA LEU A 16 -18.55 9.58 6.34
C LEU A 16 -19.38 9.50 5.05
N THR A 17 -19.03 10.29 4.02
CA THR A 17 -19.67 10.19 2.70
C THR A 17 -19.38 8.86 2.02
N GLY A 18 -18.15 8.35 2.11
CA GLY A 18 -17.70 7.13 1.41
C GLY A 18 -17.87 5.82 2.18
N VAL A 19 -17.95 5.86 3.52
CA VAL A 19 -17.77 4.68 4.39
C VAL A 19 -18.78 3.56 4.12
N LYS A 20 -20.05 3.88 3.87
CA LYS A 20 -21.05 2.85 3.57
C LYS A 20 -20.68 2.04 2.32
N CYS A 21 -20.17 2.71 1.29
CA CYS A 21 -19.75 2.02 0.06
C CYS A 21 -18.45 1.24 0.27
N MET A 22 -17.51 1.79 1.04
CA MET A 22 -16.27 1.06 1.40
C MET A 22 -16.57 -0.20 2.19
N ASN A 23 -17.50 -0.15 3.16
CA ASN A 23 -17.92 -1.31 3.94
C ASN A 23 -18.61 -2.37 3.07
N TYR A 24 -19.46 -1.95 2.12
CA TYR A 24 -20.05 -2.87 1.16
C TYR A 24 -18.99 -3.58 0.29
N ALA A 25 -17.91 -2.87 -0.07
CA ALA A 25 -16.78 -3.43 -0.79
C ALA A 25 -15.75 -4.12 0.13
N GLY A 26 -16.08 -4.34 1.41
CA GLY A 26 -15.17 -4.72 2.48
C GLY A 26 -14.29 -5.92 2.16
N ASP A 27 -14.88 -7.04 1.72
CA ASP A 27 -14.12 -8.28 1.44
C ASP A 27 -13.08 -8.10 0.32
N LYS A 28 -13.43 -7.32 -0.72
CA LYS A 28 -12.53 -7.02 -1.83
C LYS A 28 -11.42 -6.07 -1.39
N LEU A 29 -11.75 -5.05 -0.59
CA LEU A 29 -10.74 -4.16 0.00
C LEU A 29 -9.80 -4.93 0.92
N HIS A 30 -10.33 -5.80 1.78
CA HIS A 30 -9.54 -6.68 2.63
C HIS A 30 -8.57 -7.51 1.81
N THR A 31 -9.04 -8.12 0.72
CA THR A 31 -8.18 -8.86 -0.22
C THR A 31 -7.06 -7.98 -0.80
N CYS A 32 -7.36 -6.74 -1.19
CA CYS A 32 -6.34 -5.80 -1.69
C CYS A 32 -5.25 -5.55 -0.63
N PHE A 33 -5.63 -5.31 0.63
CA PHE A 33 -4.67 -5.04 1.71
C PHE A 33 -3.91 -6.28 2.17
N THR A 34 -4.54 -7.46 2.20
CA THR A 34 -3.86 -8.73 2.50
C THR A 34 -2.82 -9.05 1.43
N ASN A 35 -3.12 -8.80 0.16
CA ASN A 35 -2.17 -8.97 -0.93
C ASN A 35 -1.00 -7.99 -0.85
N LEU A 36 -1.27 -6.72 -0.50
CA LEU A 36 -0.23 -5.72 -0.23
C LEU A 36 0.67 -6.21 0.91
N ASN A 37 0.09 -6.56 2.05
CA ASN A 37 0.84 -6.99 3.23
C ASN A 37 1.73 -8.20 2.91
N SER A 38 1.17 -9.22 2.25
CA SER A 38 1.91 -10.40 1.80
C SER A 38 3.08 -10.04 0.87
N ALA A 39 2.88 -9.10 -0.06
CA ALA A 39 3.92 -8.67 -0.99
C ALA A 39 5.03 -7.87 -0.29
N VAL A 40 4.68 -6.96 0.62
CA VAL A 40 5.64 -6.16 1.39
C VAL A 40 6.44 -7.06 2.34
N LEU A 41 5.79 -8.01 3.02
CA LEU A 41 6.47 -8.99 3.86
C LEU A 41 7.50 -9.79 3.05
N ARG A 42 7.11 -10.33 1.89
CA ARG A 42 8.06 -11.03 1.02
C ARG A 42 9.21 -10.12 0.59
N ALA A 43 8.91 -8.86 0.26
CA ALA A 43 9.94 -7.89 -0.12
C ALA A 43 10.96 -7.67 1.01
N VAL A 44 10.50 -7.44 2.23
CA VAL A 44 11.37 -7.18 3.39
C VAL A 44 12.20 -8.41 3.77
N PHE A 45 11.59 -9.60 3.81
CA PHE A 45 12.27 -10.80 4.32
C PHE A 45 13.04 -11.59 3.27
N LYS A 46 12.65 -11.51 1.99
CA LYS A 46 13.18 -12.39 0.94
C LYS A 46 13.88 -11.66 -0.19
N ALA A 47 13.66 -10.36 -0.37
CA ALA A 47 14.41 -9.63 -1.39
C ALA A 47 15.86 -9.40 -0.94
N PRO A 48 16.81 -9.28 -1.87
CA PRO A 48 18.10 -8.67 -1.59
C PRO A 48 17.90 -7.31 -0.91
N ALA A 49 18.72 -6.99 0.10
CA ALA A 49 18.51 -5.82 0.96
C ALA A 49 18.28 -4.49 0.19
N LYS A 50 18.95 -4.29 -0.95
CA LYS A 50 18.81 -3.08 -1.78
C LYS A 50 17.64 -3.11 -2.77
N ALA A 51 16.97 -4.25 -2.91
CA ALA A 51 15.86 -4.46 -3.85
C ALA A 51 14.49 -4.49 -3.17
N ALA A 52 14.43 -4.61 -1.83
CA ALA A 52 13.17 -4.65 -1.07
C ALA A 52 12.24 -3.47 -1.41
N ILE A 53 12.81 -2.27 -1.55
CA ILE A 53 12.06 -1.09 -1.97
C ILE A 53 11.43 -1.23 -3.37
N HIS A 54 12.12 -1.84 -4.33
CA HIS A 54 11.60 -2.04 -5.69
C HIS A 54 10.36 -2.94 -5.70
N TYR A 55 10.42 -4.06 -4.98
CA TYR A 55 9.26 -4.96 -4.81
C TYR A 55 8.11 -4.25 -4.10
N THR A 56 8.42 -3.48 -3.05
CA THR A 56 7.45 -2.70 -2.28
C THR A 56 6.75 -1.66 -3.16
N CYS A 57 7.48 -0.99 -4.04
CA CYS A 57 6.94 -0.04 -5.01
C CYS A 57 5.99 -0.70 -6.01
N CYS A 58 6.36 -1.86 -6.56
CA CYS A 58 5.47 -2.60 -7.45
C CYS A 58 4.19 -3.07 -6.71
N ALA A 59 4.32 -3.50 -5.45
CA ALA A 59 3.19 -3.88 -4.61
C ALA A 59 2.26 -2.69 -4.31
N TYR A 60 2.82 -1.51 -4.04
CA TYR A 60 2.08 -0.27 -3.83
C TYR A 60 1.23 0.11 -5.05
N HIS A 61 1.78 0.01 -6.25
CA HIS A 61 1.00 0.27 -7.46
C HIS A 61 -0.06 -0.81 -7.74
N ASN A 62 0.19 -2.06 -7.35
CA ASN A 62 -0.83 -3.11 -7.45
C ASN A 62 -2.02 -2.86 -6.50
N VAL A 63 -1.77 -2.46 -5.25
CA VAL A 63 -2.86 -2.21 -4.29
C VAL A 63 -3.68 -0.97 -4.66
N THR A 64 -3.04 0.10 -5.15
CA THR A 64 -3.77 1.31 -5.56
C THR A 64 -4.72 1.03 -6.72
N GLU A 65 -4.32 0.20 -7.69
CA GLU A 65 -5.22 -0.24 -8.75
C GLU A 65 -6.32 -1.19 -8.24
N CYS A 66 -5.97 -2.12 -7.34
CA CYS A 66 -6.95 -3.02 -6.72
C CYS A 66 -8.06 -2.22 -6.02
N ILE A 67 -7.69 -1.20 -5.26
CA ILE A 67 -8.62 -0.26 -4.62
C ILE A 67 -9.44 0.49 -5.66
N ALA A 68 -8.79 1.06 -6.68
CA ALA A 68 -9.47 1.83 -7.72
C ALA A 68 -10.54 1.01 -8.46
N LYS A 69 -10.24 -0.26 -8.78
CA LYS A 69 -11.19 -1.20 -9.39
C LYS A 69 -12.29 -1.58 -8.43
N THR A 70 -11.95 -1.92 -7.19
CA THR A 70 -12.90 -2.32 -6.15
C THR A 70 -13.91 -1.22 -5.85
N LEU A 71 -13.47 0.04 -5.86
CA LEU A 71 -14.29 1.21 -5.56
C LEU A 71 -14.81 1.94 -6.80
N ALA A 72 -14.62 1.41 -8.02
CA ALA A 72 -15.21 1.99 -9.23
C ALA A 72 -16.74 2.16 -9.15
N PRO A 73 -17.51 1.21 -8.55
CA PRO A 73 -18.94 1.41 -8.31
C PRO A 73 -19.26 2.56 -7.34
N CYS A 74 -18.30 2.97 -6.50
CA CYS A 74 -18.44 4.01 -5.48
C CYS A 74 -18.02 5.41 -5.97
N HIS A 75 -17.84 5.64 -7.27
CA HIS A 75 -17.27 6.89 -7.80
C HIS A 75 -18.04 8.16 -7.37
N ARG A 76 -19.36 8.09 -7.21
CA ARG A 76 -20.20 9.26 -6.87
C ARG A 76 -20.03 9.74 -5.42
N VAL A 77 -19.49 8.90 -4.54
CA VAL A 77 -19.36 9.20 -3.11
C VAL A 77 -17.91 9.48 -2.69
N GLY A 78 -16.98 9.61 -3.64
CA GLY A 78 -15.58 9.96 -3.36
C GLY A 78 -14.80 8.90 -2.57
N ALA A 79 -15.34 7.69 -2.38
CA ALA A 79 -14.74 6.65 -1.55
C ALA A 79 -13.34 6.23 -2.05
N LYS A 80 -13.17 6.12 -3.37
CA LYS A 80 -11.89 5.82 -4.01
C LYS A 80 -10.84 6.88 -3.66
N ASP A 81 -11.17 8.15 -3.88
CA ASP A 81 -10.22 9.26 -3.70
C ASP A 81 -9.87 9.44 -2.22
N PHE A 82 -10.84 9.25 -1.33
CA PHE A 82 -10.60 9.22 0.10
C PHE A 82 -9.59 8.11 0.47
N LEU A 83 -9.83 6.87 0.06
CA LEU A 83 -8.99 5.73 0.46
C LEU A 83 -7.59 5.78 -0.15
N LEU A 84 -7.48 6.16 -1.44
CA LEU A 84 -6.18 6.36 -2.08
C LEU A 84 -5.41 7.52 -1.44
N GLY A 85 -6.09 8.61 -1.08
CA GLY A 85 -5.48 9.72 -0.36
C GLY A 85 -5.03 9.36 1.06
N VAL A 86 -5.73 8.46 1.75
CA VAL A 86 -5.25 7.90 3.03
C VAL A 86 -3.98 7.08 2.79
N LEU A 87 -3.98 6.20 1.80
CA LEU A 87 -2.84 5.35 1.49
C LEU A 87 -1.60 6.18 1.10
N GLU A 88 -1.78 7.22 0.30
CA GLU A 88 -0.70 8.16 -0.07
C GLU A 88 -0.12 8.90 1.14
N ARG A 89 -0.96 9.31 2.10
CA ARG A 89 -0.48 9.96 3.34
C ARG A 89 0.28 9.00 4.27
N VAL A 90 -0.12 7.73 4.32
CA VAL A 90 0.57 6.70 5.13
C VAL A 90 1.94 6.39 4.54
N VAL A 91 2.00 6.24 3.22
CA VAL A 91 3.22 5.91 2.50
C VAL A 91 4.18 7.11 2.40
N GLY A 92 3.62 8.32 2.41
CA GLY A 92 4.39 9.56 2.36
C GLY A 92 4.93 9.88 0.97
N THR A 93 5.30 11.15 0.77
CA THR A 93 5.87 11.64 -0.49
C THR A 93 7.25 11.03 -0.79
N GLY A 94 7.99 10.61 0.25
CA GLY A 94 9.31 9.98 0.12
C GLY A 94 9.29 8.63 -0.61
N LEU A 95 8.34 7.74 -0.29
CA LEU A 95 8.23 6.47 -1.02
C LEU A 95 7.82 6.70 -2.48
N ARG A 96 6.95 7.68 -2.75
CA ARG A 96 6.53 8.04 -4.11
C ARG A 96 7.72 8.43 -4.99
N ALA A 97 8.65 9.21 -4.44
CA ALA A 97 9.89 9.57 -5.12
C ALA A 97 10.80 8.35 -5.33
N ALA A 98 10.92 7.47 -4.32
CA ALA A 98 11.71 6.25 -4.41
C ALA A 98 11.16 5.24 -5.43
N CYS A 99 9.85 5.24 -5.66
CA CYS A 99 9.18 4.34 -6.60
C CYS A 99 9.28 4.74 -8.08
N ALA A 100 9.90 5.88 -8.40
CA ALA A 100 9.98 6.51 -9.73
C ALA A 100 9.78 5.57 -10.94
N VAL A 101 10.68 4.60 -11.13
CA VAL A 101 10.65 3.67 -12.29
C VAL A 101 9.92 2.35 -12.01
N HIS A 102 9.68 2.03 -10.74
CA HIS A 102 9.00 0.81 -10.28
C HIS A 102 7.50 1.06 -10.12
N THR A 103 6.87 1.47 -11.21
CA THR A 103 5.43 1.64 -11.34
C THR A 103 4.78 0.39 -11.93
N LYS A 104 3.49 0.17 -11.68
CA LYS A 104 2.83 -1.04 -12.20
C LYS A 104 2.89 -1.10 -13.73
N GLY A 105 3.26 -2.28 -14.23
CA GLY A 105 3.37 -2.54 -15.66
C GLY A 105 4.63 -1.97 -16.30
N SER A 106 5.48 -1.26 -15.53
CA SER A 106 6.80 -0.86 -15.98
C SER A 106 7.67 -2.09 -16.19
N ASP A 107 8.61 -1.98 -17.13
CA ASP A 107 9.56 -3.06 -17.37
C ASP A 107 10.46 -3.30 -16.16
N ALA A 108 10.67 -2.28 -15.31
CA ALA A 108 11.36 -2.42 -14.05
C ALA A 108 10.62 -3.38 -13.10
N CYS A 109 9.29 -3.27 -12.96
CA CYS A 109 8.51 -4.21 -12.15
C CYS A 109 8.43 -5.61 -12.78
N LYS A 110 8.38 -5.72 -14.11
CA LYS A 110 8.39 -7.03 -14.81
C LYS A 110 9.73 -7.75 -14.71
N ALA A 111 10.83 -7.01 -14.66
CA ALA A 111 12.18 -7.56 -14.55
C ALA A 111 12.50 -8.12 -13.15
N LEU A 112 11.69 -7.79 -12.14
CA LEU A 112 11.86 -8.35 -10.80
C LEU A 112 11.50 -9.83 -10.77
N LYS A 113 12.45 -10.66 -10.34
CA LYS A 113 12.22 -12.10 -10.17
C LYS A 113 11.20 -12.35 -9.06
N PRO A 114 10.28 -13.32 -9.20
CA PRO A 114 9.37 -13.67 -8.12
C PRO A 114 10.13 -14.01 -6.84
N LEU A 115 9.68 -13.47 -5.70
CA LEU A 115 10.25 -13.78 -4.40
C LEU A 115 9.68 -15.10 -3.86
N PRO A 116 10.47 -15.89 -3.12
CA PRO A 116 9.98 -17.05 -2.39
C PRO A 116 8.82 -16.72 -1.45
N GLN A 117 8.02 -17.73 -1.11
CA GLN A 117 7.03 -17.60 -0.05
C GLN A 117 7.70 -17.41 1.31
N LEU A 118 6.95 -16.84 2.26
CA LEU A 118 7.37 -16.75 3.65
C LEU A 118 7.37 -18.16 4.26
N GLY A 119 8.38 -18.45 5.08
CA GLY A 119 8.45 -19.65 5.90
C GLY A 119 7.94 -19.40 7.32
N ALA A 120 7.83 -20.45 8.11
CA ALA A 120 7.32 -20.40 9.48
C ALA A 120 8.11 -19.47 10.43
N LYS A 121 9.34 -19.09 10.08
CA LYS A 121 10.22 -18.21 10.87
C LYS A 121 10.14 -16.74 10.46
N ASP A 122 9.44 -16.40 9.37
CA ASP A 122 9.39 -15.04 8.81
C ASP A 122 8.16 -14.25 9.27
N VAL A 123 7.37 -14.78 10.20
CA VAL A 123 6.08 -14.21 10.60
C VAL A 123 6.12 -13.73 12.05
N ALA A 124 6.28 -12.43 12.23
CA ALA A 124 5.70 -11.64 13.32
C ALA A 124 5.98 -10.15 13.03
N VAL A 125 5.08 -9.49 12.29
CA VAL A 125 5.07 -8.02 12.24
C VAL A 125 3.62 -7.55 12.36
N ASP A 126 3.33 -6.86 13.45
CA ASP A 126 1.95 -6.50 13.83
C ASP A 126 1.44 -5.26 13.09
N SER A 127 2.32 -4.54 12.38
CA SER A 127 2.01 -3.28 11.74
C SER A 127 2.54 -3.18 10.30
N LEU A 128 1.62 -2.97 9.36
CA LEU A 128 1.95 -2.65 7.97
C LEU A 128 2.76 -1.35 7.85
N ILE A 129 2.56 -0.39 8.76
CA ILE A 129 3.29 0.88 8.76
C ILE A 129 4.77 0.64 9.10
N GLU A 130 5.05 -0.22 10.09
CA GLU A 130 6.42 -0.59 10.46
C GLU A 130 7.11 -1.35 9.32
N LEU A 131 6.39 -2.25 8.64
CA LEU A 131 6.90 -2.94 7.46
C LEU A 131 7.28 -1.98 6.33
N LEU A 132 6.43 -0.99 6.05
CA LEU A 132 6.69 0.02 5.04
C LEU A 132 7.88 0.91 5.43
N ALA A 133 8.02 1.23 6.72
CA ALA A 133 9.17 1.97 7.23
C ALA A 133 10.48 1.17 7.11
N GLU A 134 10.47 -0.14 7.40
CA GLU A 134 11.65 -1.00 7.22
C GLU A 134 12.03 -1.10 5.74
N ALA A 135 11.04 -1.25 4.83
CA ALA A 135 11.28 -1.23 3.39
C ALA A 135 11.85 0.12 2.91
N ALA A 136 11.43 1.24 3.52
CA ALA A 136 11.96 2.57 3.20
C ALA A 136 13.38 2.78 3.75
N SER A 137 13.73 2.19 4.90
CA SER A 137 15.06 2.31 5.51
C SER A 137 16.18 1.76 4.61
N THR A 138 15.84 0.83 3.70
CA THR A 138 16.80 0.27 2.75
C THR A 138 17.28 1.26 1.69
N ILE A 139 16.59 2.41 1.51
CA ILE A 139 16.94 3.46 0.54
C ILE A 139 18.24 4.19 0.95
N GLY A 140 18.62 4.16 2.24
CA GLY A 140 19.73 4.95 2.79
C GLY A 140 20.96 4.17 3.27
N ARG A 141 20.94 2.83 3.31
CA ARG A 141 22.12 2.03 3.74
C ARG A 141 23.21 2.08 2.65
N ARG A 142 24.19 2.98 2.81
CA ARG A 142 25.46 2.96 2.07
C ARG A 142 26.22 1.64 2.33
N PRO A 143 26.94 1.11 1.32
CA PRO A 143 27.83 -0.05 1.50
C PRO A 143 28.92 0.22 2.53
#